data_AF-A0A813HGD2-F1
#
_entry.id   AF-A0A813HGD2-F1
#
_cell.length_a   1.000
_cell.length_b   1.000
_cell.length_c   1.000
_cell.angle_alpha   90.00
_cell.angle_beta   90.00
_cell.angle_gamma   90.00
#
_symmetry.space_group_name_H-M   'P 1'
#
loop_
_entity.id
_entity.type
_entity.pdbx_description
1 polymer ?
#
loop_
_entity_poly.entity_id
_entity_poly.type
_entity_poly.pdbx_seq_one_letter_code
_entity_poly.pdbx_strand_id
1 'polypeptide(L)'
;CVRRLFRNTALPGIPDPVAPVYPSCSDAELIAKVSLVVTVKDTCAQITDLLTHLSTIFPAGIHVYYAYPAIRGCRHVAAGEVGKALFSNFTEVAVGASDAPIAGFLKVQSLLQTKYAVLMHNDAFPMERDFACEMYRALEANPSFPIAAPQIYEAASDKIIVPHGHHQNLHVRPSKTSTSSNGHRIDYDLSLHLLTQRKPDDFKEGPQVDFLEDHAFMARADRYHELLDAGGSFTLEYMDMILNMRARNTSAWYVPTARVLFDVDIQKITWEDLPYLVYKRSEQIGHQVRTYLTNKWDVEFVNTGIWNYVRYVMLAEVIIKKADLPTNWSDQAAVFFCWFESVGFNRYNGQYLPDFIEDPDGGKVNISRTMRYELPTDVAAHRVPPKSAMEILPKMPKKKAGAIDISFKEPHLPIGVKMTECSAEDPSSYRFCGMAVQDGDQCTCYTYIVPFNLKTTLYLDKLMALMKLPARAFMYGQMKYWSVPIDVNNVDFFCDRTQEECTFELQFSKDAKVLQWSWFGEQDKTAFTPEGMAICGVLSMLMFLPVLLSSTRMQRWVGSKKQQLRSFTALNAAVCNHAAMRS
;
A
#
# COMPACT_ATOMS: atom_id res chain seq x y z
N CYS A 1 3.43 -8.11 -23.94
CA CYS A 1 3.88 -7.15 -22.90
C CYS A 1 4.78 -6.05 -23.48
N VAL A 2 5.96 -6.35 -24.03
CA VAL A 2 6.90 -5.33 -24.57
C VAL A 2 6.26 -4.35 -25.56
N ARG A 3 5.46 -4.83 -26.52
CA ARG A 3 4.72 -3.95 -27.46
C ARG A 3 3.76 -2.98 -26.76
N ARG A 4 3.10 -3.40 -25.67
CA ARG A 4 2.20 -2.53 -24.88
C ARG A 4 2.99 -1.47 -24.13
N LEU A 5 4.16 -1.81 -23.56
CA LEU A 5 5.04 -0.84 -22.91
C LEU A 5 5.41 0.31 -23.87
N PHE A 6 5.92 -0.01 -25.07
CA PHE A 6 6.24 1.00 -26.08
C PHE A 6 5.01 1.76 -26.62
N ARG A 7 3.85 1.11 -26.71
CA ARG A 7 2.61 1.80 -27.08
C ARG A 7 2.22 2.82 -26.00
N ASN A 8 2.29 2.42 -24.74
CA ASN A 8 1.81 3.21 -23.60
C ASN A 8 2.60 4.51 -23.40
N THR A 9 3.86 4.58 -23.82
CA THR A 9 4.65 5.82 -23.78
C THR A 9 4.07 6.94 -24.64
N ALA A 10 3.28 6.60 -25.67
CA ALA A 10 2.62 7.56 -26.56
C ALA A 10 1.14 7.79 -26.22
N LEU A 11 0.60 7.14 -25.18
CA LEU A 11 -0.80 7.29 -24.77
C LEU A 11 -0.97 8.44 -23.75
N PRO A 12 -2.18 9.03 -23.67
CA PRO A 12 -2.50 10.04 -22.65
C PRO A 12 -2.23 9.55 -21.22
N GLY A 13 -2.05 10.49 -20.29
CA GLY A 13 -1.84 10.20 -18.86
C GLY A 13 -3.01 9.46 -18.21
N ILE A 14 -4.24 9.75 -18.66
CA ILE A 14 -5.47 9.10 -18.20
C ILE A 14 -5.83 7.96 -19.18
N PRO A 15 -6.10 6.73 -18.70
CA PRO A 15 -6.59 5.63 -19.52
C PRO A 15 -7.95 5.92 -20.17
N ASP A 16 -8.14 5.45 -21.40
CA ASP A 16 -9.41 5.57 -22.12
C ASP A 16 -10.52 4.81 -21.37
N PRO A 17 -11.75 5.33 -21.30
CA PRO A 17 -12.88 4.63 -20.69
C PRO A 17 -13.23 3.34 -21.45
N VAL A 18 -13.61 2.31 -20.69
CA VAL A 18 -14.20 1.08 -21.22
C VAL A 18 -15.71 1.30 -21.27
N ALA A 19 -16.33 1.08 -22.43
CA ALA A 19 -17.77 1.32 -22.60
C ALA A 19 -18.59 0.36 -21.72
N PRO A 20 -19.66 0.84 -21.04
CA PRO A 20 -20.56 -0.01 -20.26
C PRO A 20 -21.11 -1.19 -21.06
N VAL A 21 -21.27 -2.34 -20.40
CA VAL A 21 -21.77 -3.58 -21.01
C VAL A 21 -23.22 -3.84 -20.61
N TYR A 22 -23.65 -3.36 -19.44
CA TYR A 22 -24.96 -3.67 -18.88
C TYR A 22 -25.97 -2.52 -19.08
N PRO A 23 -27.28 -2.81 -18.99
CA PRO A 23 -28.29 -1.76 -18.99
C PRO A 23 -28.10 -0.82 -17.79
N SER A 24 -28.22 0.49 -18.06
CA SER A 24 -28.11 1.52 -17.03
C SER A 24 -29.13 1.33 -15.91
N CYS A 25 -28.80 1.88 -14.74
CA CYS A 25 -29.64 1.83 -13.55
C CYS A 25 -30.27 3.19 -13.32
N SER A 26 -31.52 3.20 -12.88
CA SER A 26 -32.11 4.43 -12.33
C SER A 26 -31.60 4.66 -10.90
N ASP A 27 -31.62 5.91 -10.45
CA ASP A 27 -31.31 6.26 -9.05
C ASP A 27 -32.17 5.48 -8.07
N ALA A 28 -33.48 5.35 -8.35
CA ALA A 28 -34.41 4.60 -7.52
C ALA A 28 -34.04 3.11 -7.41
N GLU A 29 -33.54 2.52 -8.49
CA GLU A 29 -33.04 1.15 -8.47
C GLU A 29 -31.78 1.02 -7.62
N LEU A 30 -30.79 1.90 -7.79
CA LEU A 30 -29.56 1.88 -7.00
C LEU A 30 -29.85 2.05 -5.52
N ILE A 31 -30.69 3.03 -5.14
CA ILE A 31 -31.10 3.27 -3.75
C ILE A 31 -31.76 2.04 -3.14
N ALA A 32 -32.59 1.31 -3.91
CA ALA A 32 -33.30 0.14 -3.40
C ALA A 32 -32.43 -1.13 -3.32
N LYS A 33 -31.33 -1.21 -4.09
CA LYS A 33 -30.57 -2.47 -4.27
C LYS A 33 -29.15 -2.42 -3.70
N VAL A 34 -28.57 -1.23 -3.53
CA VAL A 34 -27.16 -1.03 -3.20
C VAL A 34 -27.02 -0.09 -2.00
N SER A 35 -26.22 -0.49 -1.03
CA SER A 35 -25.68 0.43 -0.01
C SER A 35 -24.20 0.71 -0.27
N LEU A 36 -23.73 1.87 0.17
CA LEU A 36 -22.33 2.24 0.11
C LEU A 36 -21.71 2.08 1.51
N VAL A 37 -20.64 1.31 1.62
CA VAL A 37 -19.89 1.13 2.87
C VAL A 37 -18.48 1.60 2.64
N VAL A 38 -18.14 2.73 3.27
CA VAL A 38 -16.81 3.32 3.24
C VAL A 38 -16.12 3.01 4.56
N THR A 39 -14.91 2.48 4.52
CA THR A 39 -14.06 2.30 5.70
C THR A 39 -12.81 3.16 5.60
N VAL A 40 -12.38 3.72 6.72
CA VAL A 40 -11.09 4.41 6.81
C VAL A 40 -9.94 3.42 6.58
N LYS A 41 -9.04 3.76 5.66
CA LYS A 41 -7.80 3.07 5.36
C LYS A 41 -6.68 4.09 5.33
N ASP A 42 -5.72 3.94 6.24
CA ASP A 42 -4.51 4.78 6.35
C ASP A 42 -4.76 6.23 6.80
N THR A 43 -5.62 7.00 6.14
CA THR A 43 -5.90 8.42 6.43
C THR A 43 -7.35 8.61 6.87
N CYS A 44 -7.62 9.57 7.75
CA CYS A 44 -8.93 10.00 8.21
C CYS A 44 -9.31 11.38 7.62
N ALA A 45 -8.33 12.26 7.36
CA ALA A 45 -8.54 13.65 6.95
C ALA A 45 -9.13 13.81 5.53
N GLN A 46 -8.96 12.81 4.66
CA GLN A 46 -9.43 12.85 3.27
C GLN A 46 -10.96 12.74 3.12
N ILE A 47 -11.72 12.64 4.21
CA ILE A 47 -13.15 12.34 4.16
C ILE A 47 -13.96 13.38 3.39
N THR A 48 -13.64 14.67 3.52
CA THR A 48 -14.44 15.73 2.90
C THR A 48 -14.37 15.65 1.38
N ASP A 49 -13.16 15.49 0.86
CA ASP A 49 -12.92 15.33 -0.58
C ASP A 49 -13.59 14.06 -1.11
N LEU A 50 -13.47 12.95 -0.37
CA LEU A 50 -14.08 11.70 -0.77
C LEU A 50 -15.62 11.80 -0.81
N LEU A 51 -16.27 12.26 0.27
CA LEU A 51 -17.74 12.31 0.30
C LEU A 51 -18.30 13.27 -0.75
N THR A 52 -17.61 14.39 -1.00
CA THR A 52 -17.96 15.33 -2.07
C THR A 52 -17.83 14.65 -3.43
N HIS A 53 -16.76 13.89 -3.67
CA HIS A 53 -16.62 13.12 -4.91
C HIS A 53 -17.73 12.09 -5.06
N LEU A 54 -18.00 11.31 -4.00
CA LEU A 54 -19.04 10.29 -3.99
C LEU A 54 -20.44 10.88 -4.25
N SER A 55 -20.75 12.08 -3.76
CA SER A 55 -22.05 12.72 -4.03
C SER A 55 -22.24 13.13 -5.49
N THR A 56 -21.17 13.17 -6.30
CA THR A 56 -21.27 13.39 -7.75
C THR A 56 -21.49 12.10 -8.54
N ILE A 57 -21.22 10.95 -7.92
CA ILE A 57 -21.29 9.61 -8.51
C ILE A 57 -22.56 8.88 -8.09
N PHE A 58 -22.90 8.94 -6.81
CA PHE A 58 -24.01 8.21 -6.21
C PHE A 58 -25.24 9.09 -5.97
N PRO A 59 -26.45 8.54 -6.05
CA PRO A 59 -27.67 9.28 -5.70
C PRO A 59 -27.66 9.70 -4.23
N ALA A 60 -28.13 10.92 -3.92
CA ALA A 60 -28.18 11.44 -2.54
C ALA A 60 -29.01 10.57 -1.57
N GLY A 61 -29.97 9.80 -2.08
CA GLY A 61 -30.80 8.89 -1.29
C GLY A 61 -30.14 7.55 -0.93
N ILE A 62 -28.96 7.23 -1.49
CA ILE A 62 -28.27 5.98 -1.16
C ILE A 62 -27.89 5.98 0.32
N HIS A 63 -27.95 4.82 0.97
CA HIS A 63 -27.46 4.70 2.34
C HIS A 63 -25.94 4.56 2.34
N VAL A 64 -25.26 5.56 2.91
CA VAL A 64 -23.82 5.56 3.13
C VAL A 64 -23.52 5.20 4.58
N TYR A 65 -22.79 4.12 4.78
CA TYR A 65 -22.18 3.75 6.05
C TYR A 65 -20.72 4.15 6.02
N TYR A 66 -20.29 4.98 6.98
CA TYR A 66 -18.90 5.40 7.14
C TYR A 66 -18.32 4.81 8.41
N ALA A 67 -17.44 3.82 8.27
CA ALA A 67 -16.81 3.16 9.39
C ALA A 67 -15.39 3.68 9.61
N TYR A 68 -15.08 4.09 10.83
CA TYR A 68 -13.81 4.72 11.19
C TYR A 68 -13.23 4.12 12.49
N PRO A 69 -11.89 4.04 12.62
CA PRO A 69 -11.25 3.62 13.86
C PRO A 69 -11.46 4.71 14.91
N ALA A 70 -11.98 4.33 16.08
CA ALA A 70 -12.17 5.24 17.20
C ALA A 70 -10.85 5.55 17.91
N ILE A 71 -9.79 5.89 17.16
CA ILE A 71 -8.48 6.31 17.66
C ILE A 71 -8.39 7.84 17.70
N ARG A 72 -7.60 8.38 18.64
CA ARG A 72 -7.22 9.81 18.65
C ARG A 72 -6.72 10.27 17.28
N GLY A 73 -7.03 11.50 16.88
CA GLY A 73 -6.86 11.98 15.50
C GLY A 73 -8.13 11.79 14.66
N CYS A 74 -8.49 10.54 14.34
CA CYS A 74 -9.67 10.26 13.50
C CYS A 74 -11.00 10.74 14.09
N ARG A 75 -11.12 10.84 15.42
CA ARG A 75 -12.30 11.42 16.09
C ARG A 75 -12.45 12.93 15.90
N HIS A 76 -11.39 13.64 15.52
CA HIS A 76 -11.45 15.08 15.27
C HIS A 76 -12.03 15.40 13.88
N VAL A 77 -12.13 14.38 13.02
CA VAL A 77 -12.63 14.54 11.66
C VAL A 77 -14.17 14.50 11.66
N ALA A 78 -14.81 15.57 11.20
CA ALA A 78 -16.27 15.74 11.22
C ALA A 78 -17.01 14.99 10.09
N ALA A 79 -16.77 13.68 9.95
CA ALA A 79 -17.37 12.86 8.89
C ALA A 79 -18.91 12.90 8.91
N GLY A 80 -19.51 12.87 10.10
CA GLY A 80 -20.96 12.93 10.28
C GLY A 80 -21.62 14.20 9.75
N GLU A 81 -21.00 15.36 9.95
CA GLU A 81 -21.53 16.64 9.49
C GLU A 81 -21.48 16.73 7.97
N VAL A 82 -20.32 16.40 7.38
CA VAL A 82 -20.12 16.39 5.92
C VAL A 82 -21.05 15.37 5.25
N GLY A 83 -21.12 14.16 5.80
CA GLY A 83 -21.93 13.08 5.25
C GLY A 83 -23.42 13.39 5.22
N LYS A 84 -23.97 13.93 6.33
CA LYS A 84 -25.40 14.31 6.41
C LYS A 84 -25.75 15.51 5.52
N ALA A 85 -24.78 16.35 5.18
CA ALA A 85 -24.99 17.45 4.24
C ALA A 85 -25.10 16.96 2.78
N LEU A 86 -24.47 15.83 2.45
CA LEU A 86 -24.37 15.32 1.08
C LEU A 86 -25.31 14.16 0.78
N PHE A 87 -25.68 13.37 1.80
CA PHE A 87 -26.51 12.17 1.67
C PHE A 87 -27.66 12.20 2.66
N SER A 88 -28.87 11.87 2.20
CA SER A 88 -30.07 11.81 3.03
C SER A 88 -30.01 10.69 4.08
N ASN A 89 -29.26 9.64 3.79
CA ASN A 89 -29.10 8.46 4.64
C ASN A 89 -27.60 8.23 4.92
N PHE A 90 -27.09 8.79 6.01
CA PHE A 90 -25.69 8.66 6.42
C PHE A 90 -25.58 8.08 7.83
N THR A 91 -24.70 7.09 8.02
CA THR A 91 -24.49 6.44 9.32
C THR A 91 -23.01 6.27 9.60
N GLU A 92 -22.55 6.85 10.70
CA GLU A 92 -21.19 6.64 11.20
C GLU A 92 -21.12 5.38 12.06
N VAL A 93 -20.05 4.58 11.88
CA VAL A 93 -19.84 3.33 12.60
C VAL A 93 -18.42 3.30 13.16
N ALA A 94 -18.28 3.61 14.44
CA ALA A 94 -16.99 3.51 15.13
C ALA A 94 -16.57 2.04 15.26
N VAL A 95 -15.33 1.70 14.88
CA VAL A 95 -14.65 0.44 15.23
C VAL A 95 -13.57 0.67 16.30
N GLY A 96 -12.98 -0.37 16.84
CA GLY A 96 -11.90 -0.25 17.84
C GLY A 96 -10.70 0.55 17.30
N ALA A 97 -9.96 1.20 18.19
CA ALA A 97 -8.80 2.03 17.81
C ALA A 97 -7.71 1.21 17.08
N SER A 98 -7.57 -0.06 17.47
CA SER A 98 -6.60 -1.01 16.90
C SER A 98 -7.17 -1.87 15.76
N ASP A 99 -8.45 -1.69 15.39
CA ASP A 99 -9.10 -2.54 14.40
C ASP A 99 -8.61 -2.23 12.97
N ALA A 100 -8.49 -3.29 12.17
CA ALA A 100 -8.20 -3.17 10.75
C ALA A 100 -9.40 -2.63 9.96
N PRO A 101 -9.20 -2.02 8.77
CA PRO A 101 -10.29 -1.45 7.98
C PRO A 101 -11.43 -2.45 7.67
N ILE A 102 -11.08 -3.72 7.42
CA ILE A 102 -12.05 -4.80 7.18
C ILE A 102 -13.04 -5.01 8.35
N ALA A 103 -12.64 -4.71 9.59
CA ALA A 103 -13.54 -4.77 10.73
C ALA A 103 -14.75 -3.84 10.56
N GLY A 104 -14.58 -2.70 9.88
CA GLY A 104 -15.67 -1.78 9.56
C GLY A 104 -16.68 -2.39 8.58
N PHE A 105 -16.21 -3.05 7.51
CA PHE A 105 -17.10 -3.79 6.60
C PHE A 105 -17.91 -4.87 7.34
N LEU A 106 -17.23 -5.61 8.22
CA LEU A 106 -17.87 -6.68 9.01
C LEU A 106 -18.88 -6.12 10.03
N LYS A 107 -18.56 -4.99 10.69
CA LYS A 107 -19.45 -4.36 11.67
C LYS A 107 -20.70 -3.77 11.03
N VAL A 108 -20.58 -3.25 9.80
CA VAL A 108 -21.71 -2.71 9.04
C VAL A 108 -22.62 -3.82 8.50
N GLN A 109 -22.13 -5.04 8.35
CA GLN A 109 -22.85 -6.12 7.67
C GLN A 109 -24.26 -6.36 8.20
N SER A 110 -24.44 -6.37 9.53
CA SER A 110 -25.74 -6.60 10.16
C SER A 110 -26.71 -5.41 10.05
N LEU A 111 -26.22 -4.25 9.60
CA LEU A 111 -27.03 -3.04 9.40
C LEU A 111 -27.58 -2.94 7.97
N LEU A 112 -26.97 -3.66 7.02
CA LEU A 112 -27.34 -3.59 5.61
C LEU A 112 -28.76 -4.13 5.38
N GLN A 113 -29.57 -3.32 4.70
CA GLN A 113 -30.93 -3.67 4.29
C GLN A 113 -31.04 -4.02 2.80
N THR A 114 -29.98 -3.74 2.04
CA THR A 114 -29.89 -3.93 0.60
C THR A 114 -29.25 -5.27 0.26
N LYS A 115 -29.53 -5.79 -0.95
CA LYS A 115 -28.99 -7.07 -1.41
C LYS A 115 -27.49 -6.99 -1.69
N TYR A 116 -27.01 -5.81 -2.10
CA TYR A 116 -25.62 -5.57 -2.47
C TYR A 116 -25.05 -4.39 -1.70
N ALA A 117 -23.74 -4.44 -1.48
CA ALA A 117 -23.00 -3.32 -0.93
C ALA A 117 -21.76 -3.05 -1.78
N VAL A 118 -21.51 -1.79 -2.10
CA VAL A 118 -20.19 -1.34 -2.51
C VAL A 118 -19.36 -1.23 -1.24
N LEU A 119 -18.37 -2.10 -1.09
CA LEU A 119 -17.38 -2.03 -0.02
C LEU A 119 -16.18 -1.29 -0.56
N MET A 120 -15.82 -0.17 0.06
CA MET A 120 -14.69 0.64 -0.37
C MET A 120 -13.93 1.25 0.80
N HIS A 121 -12.66 1.50 0.56
CA HIS A 121 -11.81 2.29 1.44
C HIS A 121 -11.91 3.77 1.07
N ASN A 122 -11.55 4.64 2.02
CA ASN A 122 -11.63 6.09 1.81
C ASN A 122 -10.53 6.66 0.90
N ASP A 123 -9.65 5.80 0.38
CA ASP A 123 -8.62 6.09 -0.61
C ASP A 123 -9.08 5.76 -2.05
N ALA A 124 -10.33 5.33 -2.24
CA ALA A 124 -10.84 4.86 -3.54
C ALA A 124 -11.86 5.83 -4.14
N PHE A 125 -11.59 6.34 -5.34
CA PHE A 125 -12.39 7.35 -6.04
C PHE A 125 -12.96 6.76 -7.35
N PRO A 126 -14.24 6.37 -7.40
CA PRO A 126 -14.87 5.87 -8.62
C PRO A 126 -14.72 6.86 -9.78
N MET A 127 -14.40 6.37 -10.98
CA MET A 127 -14.13 7.24 -12.13
C MET A 127 -15.38 7.54 -12.97
N GLU A 128 -16.42 6.70 -12.89
CA GLU A 128 -17.67 6.83 -13.64
C GLU A 128 -18.89 6.85 -12.73
N ARG A 129 -19.96 7.52 -13.17
CA ARG A 129 -21.28 7.45 -12.52
C ARG A 129 -21.87 6.04 -12.52
N ASP A 130 -21.63 5.28 -13.58
CA ASP A 130 -22.15 3.92 -13.72
C ASP A 130 -21.37 2.87 -12.92
N PHE A 131 -20.33 3.28 -12.16
CA PHE A 131 -19.46 2.38 -11.40
C PHE A 131 -20.23 1.33 -10.58
N ALA A 132 -21.19 1.76 -9.76
CA ALA A 132 -21.97 0.84 -8.95
C ALA A 132 -22.98 0.04 -9.77
N CYS A 133 -23.55 0.63 -10.82
CA CYS A 133 -24.55 -0.02 -11.67
C CYS A 133 -23.93 -1.20 -12.43
N GLU A 134 -22.78 -0.99 -13.09
CA GLU A 134 -22.10 -2.04 -13.86
C GLU A 134 -21.75 -3.24 -12.98
N MET A 135 -21.19 -3.01 -11.78
CA MET A 135 -20.86 -4.11 -10.85
C MET A 135 -22.10 -4.83 -10.31
N TYR A 136 -23.16 -4.09 -9.96
CA TYR A 136 -24.44 -4.68 -9.53
C TYR A 136 -25.05 -5.56 -10.63
N ARG A 137 -25.14 -5.04 -11.86
CA ARG A 137 -25.68 -5.77 -13.01
C ARG A 137 -24.84 -7.00 -13.35
N ALA A 138 -23.51 -6.89 -13.24
CA ALA A 138 -22.62 -8.03 -13.44
C ALA A 138 -22.89 -9.16 -12.44
N LEU A 139 -23.18 -8.84 -11.16
CA LEU A 139 -23.55 -9.85 -10.16
C LEU A 139 -24.95 -10.43 -10.38
N GLU A 140 -25.91 -9.63 -10.86
CA GLU A 140 -27.22 -10.16 -11.27
C GLU A 140 -27.11 -11.11 -12.45
N ALA A 141 -26.25 -10.81 -13.43
CA ALA A 141 -25.99 -11.66 -14.58
C ALA A 141 -25.17 -12.92 -14.22
N ASN A 142 -24.35 -12.85 -13.17
CA ASN A 142 -23.44 -13.92 -12.75
C ASN A 142 -23.65 -14.28 -11.25
N PRO A 143 -24.82 -14.81 -10.86
CA PRO A 143 -25.22 -14.95 -9.46
C PRO A 143 -24.40 -15.98 -8.64
N SER A 144 -23.56 -16.79 -9.31
CA SER A 144 -22.63 -17.73 -8.68
C SER A 144 -21.42 -17.06 -8.04
N PHE A 145 -21.15 -15.80 -8.38
CA PHE A 145 -20.04 -15.02 -7.82
C PHE A 145 -20.56 -14.13 -6.67
N PRO A 146 -19.88 -14.09 -5.52
CA PRO A 146 -20.28 -13.26 -4.39
C PRO A 146 -19.79 -11.80 -4.51
N ILE A 147 -18.80 -11.55 -5.36
CA ILE A 147 -18.09 -10.27 -5.47
C ILE A 147 -17.91 -9.91 -6.95
N ALA A 148 -18.13 -8.63 -7.28
CA ALA A 148 -17.68 -8.02 -8.52
C ALA A 148 -16.55 -7.03 -8.24
N ALA A 149 -15.44 -7.18 -8.96
CA ALA A 149 -14.20 -6.43 -8.77
C ALA A 149 -14.02 -5.41 -9.91
N PRO A 150 -13.81 -4.12 -9.61
CA PRO A 150 -13.56 -3.11 -10.63
C PRO A 150 -12.13 -3.16 -11.17
N GLN A 151 -11.85 -2.41 -12.23
CA GLN A 151 -10.49 -2.06 -12.60
C GLN A 151 -9.97 -0.95 -11.69
N ILE A 152 -8.87 -1.22 -10.99
CA ILE A 152 -8.23 -0.26 -10.10
C ILE A 152 -7.04 0.39 -10.79
N TYR A 153 -6.96 1.70 -10.68
CA TYR A 153 -5.81 2.49 -11.08
C TYR A 153 -5.20 3.19 -9.87
N GLU A 154 -4.03 3.77 -10.03
CA GLU A 154 -3.42 4.67 -9.05
C GLU A 154 -2.87 5.92 -9.72
N ALA A 155 -2.86 7.02 -8.98
CA ALA A 155 -2.22 8.25 -9.41
C ALA A 155 -0.70 8.19 -9.17
N ALA A 156 0.09 8.35 -10.22
CA ALA A 156 1.52 8.58 -10.13
C ALA A 156 1.81 10.07 -9.84
N SER A 157 3.04 10.37 -9.41
CA SER A 157 3.52 11.69 -8.97
C SER A 157 3.34 12.84 -9.98
N ASP A 158 3.04 12.55 -11.25
CA ASP A 158 2.80 13.51 -12.33
C ASP A 158 1.36 13.50 -12.85
N LYS A 159 0.40 13.04 -12.02
CA LYS A 159 -1.02 12.88 -12.36
C LYS A 159 -1.29 11.89 -13.50
N ILE A 160 -0.29 11.07 -13.85
CA ILE A 160 -0.53 9.92 -14.72
C ILE A 160 -1.26 8.85 -13.92
N ILE A 161 -2.35 8.35 -14.48
CA ILE A 161 -3.10 7.24 -13.92
C ILE A 161 -2.56 5.94 -14.51
N VAL A 162 -2.05 5.04 -13.66
CA VAL A 162 -1.47 3.74 -14.07
C VAL A 162 -2.25 2.59 -13.45
N PRO A 163 -2.29 1.39 -14.08
CA PRO A 163 -2.97 0.24 -13.48
C PRO A 163 -2.38 -0.08 -12.11
N HIS A 164 -3.24 -0.37 -11.14
CA HIS A 164 -2.81 -0.83 -9.84
C HIS A 164 -2.13 -2.21 -9.96
N GLY A 165 -1.21 -2.52 -9.06
CA GLY A 165 -0.49 -3.79 -8.99
C GLY A 165 -1.45 -4.98 -9.00
N HIS A 166 -1.11 -6.00 -9.79
CA HIS A 166 -1.88 -7.23 -9.86
C HIS A 166 -0.94 -8.43 -9.79
N HIS A 167 -1.34 -9.41 -9.00
CA HIS A 167 -0.68 -10.71 -8.93
C HIS A 167 -1.42 -11.72 -9.82
N GLN A 168 -0.68 -12.71 -10.31
CA GLN A 168 -1.20 -13.84 -11.07
C GLN A 168 -0.48 -15.12 -10.66
N ASN A 169 -1.01 -16.27 -11.03
CA ASN A 169 -0.37 -17.55 -10.77
C ASN A 169 -0.09 -17.74 -9.27
N LEU A 170 -1.11 -17.57 -8.42
CA LEU A 170 -0.96 -17.82 -6.98
C LEU A 170 -0.77 -19.31 -6.73
N HIS A 171 0.32 -19.70 -6.07
CA HIS A 171 0.72 -21.10 -5.90
C HIS A 171 1.46 -21.35 -4.58
N VAL A 172 1.59 -22.62 -4.22
CA VAL A 172 2.44 -23.07 -3.10
C VAL A 172 3.68 -23.79 -3.62
N ARG A 173 4.77 -23.70 -2.86
CA ARG A 173 5.99 -24.44 -3.16
C ARG A 173 6.79 -24.79 -1.92
N PRO A 174 7.63 -25.85 -1.96
CA PRO A 174 8.50 -26.18 -0.85
C PRO A 174 9.45 -25.02 -0.50
N SER A 175 9.66 -24.80 0.80
CA SER A 175 10.56 -23.79 1.34
C SER A 175 11.37 -24.39 2.48
N LYS A 176 12.71 -24.42 2.31
CA LYS A 176 13.63 -24.94 3.33
C LYS A 176 13.65 -24.12 4.61
N THR A 177 13.21 -22.87 4.52
CA THR A 177 13.16 -21.91 5.62
C THR A 177 11.72 -21.67 6.08
N SER A 178 10.78 -22.52 5.67
CA SER A 178 9.37 -22.36 6.01
C SER A 178 9.17 -22.44 7.51
N THR A 179 8.38 -21.50 8.02
CA THR A 179 7.85 -21.54 9.37
C THR A 179 6.51 -22.27 9.47
N SER A 180 5.94 -22.73 8.33
CA SER A 180 4.71 -23.53 8.33
C SER A 180 4.97 -24.98 8.69
N SER A 181 3.97 -25.66 9.26
CA SER A 181 4.10 -27.07 9.63
C SER A 181 4.27 -27.99 8.42
N ASN A 182 3.69 -27.60 7.28
CA ASN A 182 3.79 -28.33 6.01
C ASN A 182 5.09 -28.08 5.23
N GLY A 183 5.96 -27.15 5.66
CA GLY A 183 7.21 -26.86 4.95
C GLY A 183 7.04 -26.16 3.59
N HIS A 184 5.89 -25.53 3.34
CA HIS A 184 5.56 -24.85 2.09
C HIS A 184 5.44 -23.33 2.29
N ARG A 185 5.58 -22.57 1.21
CA ARG A 185 5.31 -21.13 1.20
C ARG A 185 4.42 -20.75 0.03
N ILE A 186 3.63 -19.70 0.23
CA ILE A 186 2.83 -19.09 -0.83
C ILE A 186 3.72 -18.17 -1.68
N ASP A 187 3.47 -18.15 -2.99
CA ASP A 187 4.19 -17.31 -3.94
C ASP A 187 3.25 -16.92 -5.09
N TYR A 188 3.60 -15.85 -5.79
CA TYR A 188 2.82 -15.32 -6.91
C TYR A 188 3.72 -14.57 -7.89
N ASP A 189 3.26 -14.44 -9.14
CA ASP A 189 3.93 -13.68 -10.17
C ASP A 189 3.33 -12.27 -10.28
N LEU A 190 4.18 -11.25 -10.47
CA LEU A 190 3.70 -9.93 -10.91
C LEU A 190 3.21 -10.01 -12.36
N SER A 191 2.00 -9.51 -12.64
CA SER A 191 1.47 -9.55 -14.00
C SER A 191 1.82 -8.31 -14.82
N LEU A 192 2.92 -8.38 -15.59
CA LEU A 192 3.25 -7.36 -16.60
C LEU A 192 2.16 -7.22 -17.68
N HIS A 193 1.33 -8.24 -17.87
CA HIS A 193 0.21 -8.16 -18.81
C HIS A 193 -0.84 -7.16 -18.30
N LEU A 194 -1.28 -7.33 -17.05
CA LEU A 194 -2.28 -6.48 -16.39
C LEU A 194 -1.75 -5.07 -16.14
N LEU A 195 -0.49 -4.97 -15.67
CA LEU A 195 0.20 -3.69 -15.46
C LEU A 195 0.37 -2.83 -16.72
N THR A 196 0.10 -3.38 -17.91
CA THR A 196 0.24 -2.65 -19.18
C THR A 196 -1.08 -2.45 -19.93
N GLN A 197 -2.22 -2.88 -19.35
CA GLN A 197 -3.54 -2.63 -19.91
C GLN A 197 -3.89 -1.13 -19.80
N ARG A 198 -4.34 -0.52 -20.89
CA ARG A 198 -4.73 0.90 -20.92
C ARG A 198 -5.82 1.21 -21.92
N LYS A 199 -5.87 0.49 -23.05
CA LYS A 199 -6.91 0.67 -24.07
C LYS A 199 -8.10 -0.23 -23.77
N PRO A 200 -9.32 0.11 -24.22
CA PRO A 200 -10.50 -0.70 -23.99
C PRO A 200 -10.31 -2.16 -24.42
N ASP A 201 -9.71 -2.39 -25.60
CA ASP A 201 -9.42 -3.72 -26.15
C ASP A 201 -8.41 -4.55 -25.32
N ASP A 202 -7.71 -3.93 -24.36
CA ASP A 202 -6.81 -4.66 -23.48
C ASP A 202 -7.55 -5.39 -22.35
N PHE A 203 -8.80 -5.02 -22.08
CA PHE A 203 -9.60 -5.50 -20.96
C PHE A 203 -10.57 -6.59 -21.38
N LYS A 204 -10.77 -7.56 -20.50
CA LYS A 204 -11.73 -8.65 -20.69
C LYS A 204 -12.42 -8.95 -19.37
N GLU A 205 -13.72 -8.76 -19.34
CA GLU A 205 -14.59 -9.16 -18.24
C GLU A 205 -14.61 -10.69 -18.07
N GLY A 206 -14.69 -11.16 -16.82
CA GLY A 206 -14.77 -12.58 -16.52
C GLY A 206 -14.30 -12.95 -15.10
N PRO A 207 -14.18 -14.25 -14.79
CA PRO A 207 -13.72 -14.70 -13.47
C PRO A 207 -12.29 -14.24 -13.17
N GLN A 208 -12.07 -13.68 -11.99
CA GLN A 208 -10.77 -13.29 -11.47
C GLN A 208 -10.40 -14.15 -10.27
N VAL A 209 -9.47 -15.09 -10.51
CA VAL A 209 -9.16 -16.16 -9.56
C VAL A 209 -7.89 -15.94 -8.74
N ASP A 210 -6.99 -15.05 -9.17
CA ASP A 210 -5.65 -14.87 -8.58
C ASP A 210 -5.51 -13.61 -7.73
N PHE A 211 -6.45 -12.67 -7.82
CA PHE A 211 -6.31 -11.35 -7.19
C PHE A 211 -7.66 -10.74 -6.89
N LEU A 212 -7.80 -10.06 -5.76
CA LEU A 212 -8.93 -9.18 -5.45
C LEU A 212 -8.37 -8.14 -4.48
N GLU A 213 -8.23 -6.90 -4.95
CA GLU A 213 -7.76 -5.81 -4.10
C GLU A 213 -8.92 -5.26 -3.27
N ASP A 214 -8.61 -4.85 -2.04
CA ASP A 214 -9.61 -4.46 -1.04
C ASP A 214 -10.10 -3.00 -1.18
N HIS A 215 -9.43 -2.17 -1.98
CA HIS A 215 -9.74 -0.73 -2.14
C HIS A 215 -11.20 -0.44 -2.49
N ALA A 216 -11.77 -1.17 -3.45
CA ALA A 216 -13.19 -1.09 -3.75
C ALA A 216 -13.67 -2.34 -4.49
N PHE A 217 -14.83 -2.86 -4.10
CA PHE A 217 -15.53 -3.92 -4.82
C PHE A 217 -17.02 -3.94 -4.43
N MET A 218 -17.84 -4.50 -5.31
CA MET A 218 -19.25 -4.78 -5.00
C MET A 218 -19.35 -6.19 -4.41
N ALA A 219 -20.12 -6.36 -3.35
CA ALA A 219 -20.36 -7.67 -2.76
C ALA A 219 -21.84 -7.91 -2.47
N ARG A 220 -22.22 -9.19 -2.46
CA ARG A 220 -23.49 -9.63 -1.90
C ARG A 220 -23.49 -9.44 -0.37
N ALA A 221 -24.43 -8.65 0.14
CA ALA A 221 -24.49 -8.27 1.55
C ALA A 221 -24.64 -9.49 2.48
N ASP A 222 -25.30 -10.55 1.99
CA ASP A 222 -25.52 -11.80 2.74
C ASP A 222 -24.30 -12.75 2.74
N ARG A 223 -23.20 -12.44 2.03
CA ARG A 223 -22.11 -13.40 1.79
C ARG A 223 -20.72 -12.90 2.15
N TYR A 224 -20.45 -11.60 2.06
CA TYR A 224 -19.06 -11.14 2.13
C TYR A 224 -18.42 -11.40 3.51
N HIS A 225 -19.19 -11.50 4.59
CA HIS A 225 -18.66 -11.77 5.92
C HIS A 225 -17.95 -13.13 6.04
N GLU A 226 -18.27 -14.08 5.16
CA GLU A 226 -17.58 -15.38 5.07
C GLU A 226 -16.22 -15.29 4.35
N LEU A 227 -16.00 -14.20 3.60
CA LEU A 227 -14.84 -14.00 2.72
C LEU A 227 -13.80 -13.04 3.29
N LEU A 228 -14.23 -12.15 4.17
CA LEU A 228 -13.38 -11.14 4.80
C LEU A 228 -12.98 -11.55 6.22
N ASP A 229 -11.73 -11.27 6.60
CA ASP A 229 -11.19 -11.56 7.93
C ASP A 229 -10.35 -10.40 8.45
N ALA A 230 -10.82 -9.75 9.51
CA ALA A 230 -10.11 -8.63 10.12
C ALA A 230 -8.75 -9.05 10.71
N GLY A 231 -8.58 -10.31 11.17
CA GLY A 231 -7.31 -10.80 11.70
C GLY A 231 -6.25 -10.99 10.61
N GLY A 232 -6.68 -11.19 9.36
CA GLY A 232 -5.81 -11.30 8.18
C GLY A 232 -5.50 -9.97 7.49
N SER A 233 -5.90 -8.84 8.09
CA SER A 233 -5.90 -7.52 7.45
C SER A 233 -4.84 -6.59 8.00
N PHE A 234 -4.25 -5.75 7.14
CA PHE A 234 -3.43 -4.53 7.34
C PHE A 234 -2.39 -4.37 6.22
N THR A 235 -2.18 -5.41 5.39
CA THR A 235 -1.14 -5.48 4.35
C THR A 235 -1.32 -6.66 3.37
N LEU A 236 -1.91 -7.78 3.78
CA LEU A 236 -2.03 -9.03 2.99
C LEU A 236 -3.48 -9.52 2.83
N GLU A 237 -4.45 -8.68 3.17
CA GLU A 237 -5.89 -8.97 3.10
C GLU A 237 -6.33 -9.50 1.74
N TYR A 238 -5.82 -8.92 0.64
CA TYR A 238 -6.13 -9.37 -0.72
C TYR A 238 -5.76 -10.85 -0.95
N MET A 239 -4.70 -11.35 -0.31
CA MET A 239 -4.33 -12.77 -0.37
C MET A 239 -5.28 -13.63 0.45
N ASP A 240 -5.66 -13.19 1.65
CA ASP A 240 -6.61 -13.94 2.48
C ASP A 240 -7.99 -14.03 1.82
N MET A 241 -8.47 -12.93 1.24
CA MET A 241 -9.75 -12.87 0.53
C MET A 241 -9.80 -13.86 -0.64
N ILE A 242 -8.77 -13.91 -1.48
CA ILE A 242 -8.75 -14.83 -2.62
C ILE A 242 -8.65 -16.30 -2.18
N LEU A 243 -7.92 -16.57 -1.10
CA LEU A 243 -7.85 -17.91 -0.53
C LEU A 243 -9.18 -18.33 0.10
N ASN A 244 -9.87 -17.43 0.82
CA ASN A 244 -11.21 -17.70 1.38
C ASN A 244 -12.23 -18.00 0.28
N MET A 245 -12.17 -17.29 -0.86
CA MET A 245 -13.02 -17.56 -2.02
C MET A 245 -12.70 -18.92 -2.65
N ARG A 246 -11.41 -19.24 -2.88
CA ARG A 246 -11.00 -20.54 -3.43
C ARG A 246 -11.37 -21.71 -2.53
N ALA A 247 -11.22 -21.56 -1.21
CA ALA A 247 -11.65 -22.55 -0.22
C ALA A 247 -13.14 -22.89 -0.34
N ARG A 248 -13.94 -21.93 -0.80
CA ARG A 248 -15.38 -22.05 -1.04
C ARG A 248 -15.75 -22.32 -2.50
N ASN A 249 -14.78 -22.71 -3.34
CA ASN A 249 -14.94 -22.96 -4.77
C ASN A 249 -15.58 -21.79 -5.54
N THR A 250 -15.24 -20.54 -5.19
CA THR A 250 -15.72 -19.33 -5.87
C THR A 250 -14.57 -18.38 -6.17
N SER A 251 -14.86 -17.25 -6.79
CA SER A 251 -13.91 -16.18 -7.10
C SER A 251 -14.64 -14.83 -7.21
N ALA A 252 -13.90 -13.76 -7.52
CA ALA A 252 -14.53 -12.51 -7.94
C ALA A 252 -14.89 -12.57 -9.44
N TRP A 253 -15.86 -11.76 -9.84
CA TRP A 253 -16.16 -11.45 -11.23
C TRP A 253 -15.57 -10.08 -11.58
N TYR A 254 -14.65 -10.01 -12.53
CA TYR A 254 -13.97 -8.78 -12.90
C TYR A 254 -14.79 -7.94 -13.89
N VAL A 255 -15.03 -6.68 -13.55
CA VAL A 255 -15.87 -5.73 -14.29
C VAL A 255 -15.01 -4.52 -14.69
N PRO A 256 -14.31 -4.57 -15.84
CA PRO A 256 -13.38 -3.52 -16.26
C PRO A 256 -14.05 -2.19 -16.64
N THR A 257 -15.37 -2.20 -16.84
CA THR A 257 -16.18 -1.01 -17.12
C THR A 257 -16.39 -0.14 -15.87
N ALA A 258 -16.36 -0.75 -14.69
CA ALA A 258 -16.31 -0.04 -13.42
C ALA A 258 -14.85 0.26 -13.07
N ARG A 259 -14.45 1.53 -13.09
CA ARG A 259 -13.07 1.93 -12.80
C ARG A 259 -13.01 2.76 -11.52
N VAL A 260 -11.95 2.56 -10.75
CA VAL A 260 -11.71 3.28 -9.50
C VAL A 260 -10.25 3.71 -9.43
N LEU A 261 -10.03 4.93 -8.96
CA LEU A 261 -8.71 5.47 -8.70
C LEU A 261 -8.38 5.29 -7.22
N PHE A 262 -7.31 4.55 -6.92
CA PHE A 262 -6.62 4.60 -5.64
C PHE A 262 -5.80 5.89 -5.59
N ASP A 263 -6.21 6.82 -4.74
CA ASP A 263 -5.59 8.14 -4.60
C ASP A 263 -5.27 8.42 -3.13
N VAL A 264 -4.00 8.21 -2.78
CA VAL A 264 -3.44 8.67 -1.51
C VAL A 264 -2.62 9.91 -1.81
N ASP A 265 -3.30 11.05 -1.90
CA ASP A 265 -2.64 12.34 -2.02
C ASP A 265 -1.90 12.65 -0.71
N ILE A 266 -0.58 12.44 -0.73
CA ILE A 266 0.32 12.71 0.40
C ILE A 266 0.29 14.16 0.86
N GLN A 267 -0.13 15.09 0.00
CA GLN A 267 -0.28 16.51 0.36
C GLN A 267 -1.48 16.75 1.27
N LYS A 268 -2.39 15.77 1.39
CA LYS A 268 -3.56 15.82 2.25
C LYS A 268 -3.36 15.16 3.62
N ILE A 269 -2.17 14.62 3.89
CA ILE A 269 -1.88 14.01 5.19
C ILE A 269 -1.77 15.12 6.24
N THR A 270 -2.64 15.07 7.24
CA THR A 270 -2.64 15.98 8.39
C THR A 270 -2.24 15.24 9.66
N TRP A 271 -2.17 15.95 10.80
CA TRP A 271 -1.76 15.33 12.06
C TRP A 271 -2.79 14.28 12.53
N GLU A 272 -4.07 14.46 12.20
CA GLU A 272 -5.18 13.55 12.53
C GLU A 272 -4.99 12.15 11.94
N ASP A 273 -4.26 12.04 10.83
CA ASP A 273 -3.98 10.77 10.15
C ASP A 273 -2.91 9.95 10.86
N LEU A 274 -1.96 10.63 11.51
CA LEU A 274 -0.72 10.01 12.01
C LEU A 274 -1.00 8.81 12.92
N PRO A 275 -1.86 8.90 13.96
CA PRO A 275 -2.05 7.81 14.91
C PRO A 275 -2.48 6.49 14.26
N TYR A 276 -3.43 6.55 13.34
CA TYR A 276 -3.89 5.36 12.66
C TYR A 276 -2.87 4.88 11.63
N LEU A 277 -2.34 5.80 10.82
CA LEU A 277 -1.42 5.51 9.72
C LEU A 277 -0.16 4.77 10.20
N VAL A 278 0.53 5.33 11.19
CA VAL A 278 1.83 4.80 11.63
C VAL A 278 1.68 3.47 12.37
N TYR A 279 0.62 3.31 13.16
CA TYR A 279 0.31 2.05 13.84
C TYR A 279 -0.04 0.95 12.84
N LYS A 280 -0.97 1.23 11.92
CA LYS A 280 -1.39 0.30 10.86
C LYS A 280 -0.22 -0.18 10.01
N ARG A 281 0.72 0.71 9.71
CA ARG A 281 1.90 0.43 8.88
C ARG A 281 3.14 0.08 9.69
N SER A 282 2.98 -0.23 10.98
CA SER A 282 4.10 -0.69 11.81
C SER A 282 4.57 -2.07 11.38
N GLU A 283 5.87 -2.33 11.53
CA GLU A 283 6.43 -3.64 11.17
C GLU A 283 5.83 -4.75 12.03
N GLN A 284 5.56 -4.44 13.30
CA GLN A 284 5.04 -5.41 14.25
C GLN A 284 3.68 -5.96 13.80
N ILE A 285 2.76 -5.08 13.40
CA ILE A 285 1.44 -5.45 12.87
C ILE A 285 1.60 -6.26 11.58
N GLY A 286 2.49 -5.84 10.67
CA GLY A 286 2.80 -6.58 9.45
C GLY A 286 3.25 -8.03 9.72
N HIS A 287 4.12 -8.24 10.70
CA HIS A 287 4.56 -9.59 11.10
C HIS A 287 3.48 -10.41 11.79
N GLN A 288 2.63 -9.77 12.59
CA GLN A 288 1.53 -10.45 13.28
C GLN A 288 0.51 -10.97 12.29
N VAL A 289 0.09 -10.15 11.31
CA VAL A 289 -0.80 -10.57 10.22
C VAL A 289 -0.18 -11.71 9.42
N ARG A 290 1.11 -11.63 9.10
CA ARG A 290 1.82 -12.72 8.40
C ARG A 290 1.79 -14.03 9.19
N THR A 291 2.01 -13.96 10.50
CA THR A 291 2.01 -15.14 11.38
C THR A 291 0.60 -15.71 11.50
N TYR A 292 -0.40 -14.86 11.71
CA TYR A 292 -1.81 -15.23 11.70
C TYR A 292 -2.21 -15.94 10.40
N LEU A 293 -1.87 -15.38 9.23
CA LEU A 293 -2.15 -15.99 7.93
C LEU A 293 -1.40 -17.31 7.72
N THR A 294 -0.15 -17.39 8.20
CA THR A 294 0.62 -18.64 8.15
C THR A 294 -0.06 -19.74 8.97
N ASN A 295 -0.58 -19.42 10.16
CA ASN A 295 -1.33 -20.36 10.98
C ASN A 295 -2.68 -20.73 10.35
N LYS A 296 -3.39 -19.75 9.79
CA LYS A 296 -4.71 -19.94 9.17
C LYS A 296 -4.67 -20.88 7.96
N TRP A 297 -3.66 -20.73 7.12
CA TRP A 297 -3.56 -21.44 5.85
C TRP A 297 -2.56 -22.59 5.86
N ASP A 298 -1.79 -22.72 6.94
CA ASP A 298 -0.73 -23.72 7.12
C ASP A 298 0.28 -23.76 5.95
N VAL A 299 0.62 -22.57 5.47
CA VAL A 299 1.66 -22.27 4.49
C VAL A 299 2.35 -20.97 4.86
N GLU A 300 3.66 -20.88 4.68
CA GLU A 300 4.42 -19.68 5.02
C GLU A 300 4.01 -18.52 4.12
N PHE A 301 3.53 -17.43 4.72
CA PHE A 301 3.48 -16.11 4.11
C PHE A 301 4.83 -15.44 4.32
N VAL A 302 5.52 -15.07 3.23
CA VAL A 302 6.87 -14.50 3.33
C VAL A 302 6.86 -13.06 3.84
N ASN A 303 7.95 -12.62 4.47
CA ASN A 303 8.15 -11.19 4.75
C ASN A 303 8.35 -10.46 3.42
N THR A 304 7.37 -9.70 2.94
CA THR A 304 7.55 -8.89 1.74
C THR A 304 8.15 -7.52 2.04
N GLY A 305 8.19 -7.06 3.29
CA GLY A 305 8.63 -5.71 3.67
C GLY A 305 7.69 -4.59 3.19
N ILE A 306 6.52 -4.96 2.68
CA ILE A 306 5.60 -4.05 2.00
C ILE A 306 5.05 -2.95 2.93
N TRP A 307 4.93 -3.19 4.24
CA TRP A 307 4.51 -2.18 5.22
C TRP A 307 5.48 -1.00 5.29
N ASN A 308 6.79 -1.28 5.26
CA ASN A 308 7.83 -0.25 5.22
C ASN A 308 7.79 0.54 3.92
N TYR A 309 7.56 -0.18 2.81
CA TYR A 309 7.43 0.42 1.50
C TYR A 309 6.21 1.36 1.40
N VAL A 310 5.03 0.94 1.85
CA VAL A 310 3.82 1.78 1.83
C VAL A 310 4.02 3.00 2.72
N ARG A 311 4.53 2.80 3.93
CA ARG A 311 4.87 3.90 4.86
C ARG A 311 5.80 4.92 4.19
N TYR A 312 6.81 4.46 3.45
CA TYR A 312 7.68 5.35 2.69
C TYR A 312 6.94 6.16 1.65
N VAL A 313 6.15 5.50 0.80
CA VAL A 313 5.42 6.19 -0.27
C VAL A 313 4.50 7.27 0.28
N MET A 314 3.90 7.03 1.45
CA MET A 314 2.98 7.97 2.07
C MET A 314 3.67 9.09 2.85
N LEU A 315 4.75 8.80 3.59
CA LEU A 315 5.30 9.72 4.58
C LEU A 315 6.60 10.43 4.18
N ALA A 316 7.30 9.96 3.14
CA ALA A 316 8.65 10.45 2.82
C ALA A 316 8.72 11.95 2.51
N GLU A 317 7.64 12.54 1.98
CA GLU A 317 7.57 13.97 1.67
C GLU A 317 6.66 14.77 2.62
N VAL A 318 6.09 14.13 3.65
CA VAL A 318 5.17 14.79 4.59
C VAL A 318 5.96 15.64 5.58
N ILE A 319 5.59 16.92 5.67
CA ILE A 319 6.12 17.87 6.66
C ILE A 319 4.94 18.65 7.24
N ILE A 320 4.61 18.39 8.50
CA ILE A 320 3.59 19.09 9.27
C ILE A 320 4.30 20.11 10.14
N LYS A 321 4.02 21.39 9.89
CA LYS A 321 4.67 22.51 10.58
C LYS A 321 3.88 22.88 11.84
N LYS A 322 4.53 23.62 12.74
CA LYS A 322 3.94 24.15 13.98
C LYS A 322 2.51 24.73 13.84
N ALA A 323 2.21 25.41 12.73
CA ALA A 323 0.91 26.03 12.50
C ALA A 323 -0.22 25.00 12.27
N ASP A 324 0.12 23.81 11.78
CA ASP A 324 -0.82 22.75 11.40
C ASP A 324 -0.84 21.61 12.44
N LEU A 325 -0.06 21.75 13.52
CA LEU A 325 -0.01 20.81 14.64
C LEU A 325 -1.10 21.13 15.67
N PRO A 326 -1.61 20.13 16.40
CA PRO A 326 -2.65 20.35 17.40
C PRO A 326 -2.13 21.20 18.55
N THR A 327 -3.00 21.89 19.29
CA THR A 327 -2.56 22.71 20.44
C THR A 327 -2.81 22.05 21.80
N ASN A 328 -3.74 21.09 21.85
CA ASN A 328 -3.99 20.31 23.05
C ASN A 328 -2.78 19.41 23.33
N TRP A 329 -2.32 19.41 24.58
CA TRP A 329 -1.17 18.61 25.01
C TRP A 329 -1.31 17.12 24.69
N SER A 330 -2.49 16.53 24.92
CA SER A 330 -2.70 15.09 24.69
C SER A 330 -2.59 14.72 23.20
N ASP A 331 -3.00 15.61 22.30
CA ASP A 331 -2.85 15.42 20.86
C ASP A 331 -1.41 15.68 20.40
N GLN A 332 -0.74 16.66 21.00
CA GLN A 332 0.70 16.91 20.83
C GLN A 332 1.53 15.67 21.25
N ALA A 333 1.21 15.05 22.38
CA ALA A 333 1.82 13.81 22.83
C ALA A 333 1.56 12.67 21.83
N ALA A 334 0.33 12.52 21.34
CA ALA A 334 0.02 11.53 20.32
C ALA A 334 0.90 11.69 19.07
N VAL A 335 1.00 12.92 18.52
CA VAL A 335 1.87 13.22 17.37
C VAL A 335 3.34 12.89 17.67
N PHE A 336 3.82 13.23 18.87
CA PHE A 336 5.18 12.92 19.31
C PHE A 336 5.46 11.41 19.27
N PHE A 337 4.61 10.60 19.91
CA PHE A 337 4.80 9.15 19.98
C PHE A 337 4.56 8.46 18.63
N CYS A 338 3.70 9.00 17.77
CA CYS A 338 3.51 8.55 16.39
C CYS A 338 4.81 8.60 15.58
N TRP A 339 5.67 9.59 15.82
CA TRP A 339 6.97 9.64 15.14
C TRP A 339 7.83 8.43 15.49
N PHE A 340 7.88 8.03 16.77
CA PHE A 340 8.63 6.86 17.21
C PHE A 340 8.05 5.55 16.65
N GLU A 341 6.72 5.46 16.50
CA GLU A 341 6.08 4.32 15.82
C GLU A 341 6.52 4.27 14.36
N SER A 342 6.55 5.44 13.71
CA SER A 342 6.92 5.57 12.30
C SER A 342 8.37 5.14 12.02
N VAL A 343 9.29 5.24 12.99
CA VAL A 343 10.69 4.79 12.82
C VAL A 343 10.90 3.33 13.24
N GLY A 344 9.96 2.73 13.98
CA GLY A 344 9.95 1.28 14.27
C GLY A 344 9.83 0.86 15.74
N PHE A 345 9.69 1.81 16.67
CA PHE A 345 9.25 1.49 18.03
C PHE A 345 7.77 1.07 18.00
N ASN A 346 7.35 0.21 18.92
CA ASN A 346 6.00 -0.39 18.85
C ASN A 346 5.37 -0.65 20.22
N ARG A 347 6.02 -0.16 21.27
CA ARG A 347 5.63 -0.32 22.67
C ARG A 347 5.93 0.96 23.43
N TYR A 348 4.99 1.38 24.26
CA TYR A 348 5.04 2.60 25.06
C TYR A 348 4.59 2.24 26.47
N ASN A 349 5.53 2.19 27.42
CA ASN A 349 5.30 1.61 28.76
C ASN A 349 4.66 0.20 28.70
N GLY A 350 5.05 -0.60 27.69
CA GLY A 350 4.51 -1.93 27.44
C GLY A 350 3.17 -1.98 26.69
N GLN A 351 2.53 -0.84 26.42
CA GLN A 351 1.26 -0.75 25.67
C GLN A 351 1.50 -0.52 24.17
N TYR A 352 0.50 -0.85 23.36
CA TYR A 352 0.48 -0.46 21.94
C TYR A 352 0.14 1.02 21.78
N LEU A 353 0.57 1.63 20.67
CA LEU A 353 0.29 3.03 20.38
C LEU A 353 -1.20 3.41 20.52
N PRO A 354 -2.18 2.67 19.94
CA PRO A 354 -3.58 3.08 20.01
C PRO A 354 -4.17 3.08 21.42
N ASP A 355 -3.65 2.27 22.34
CA ASP A 355 -4.10 2.26 23.73
C ASP A 355 -3.39 3.37 24.52
N PHE A 356 -2.07 3.49 24.31
CA PHE A 356 -1.21 4.43 25.04
C PHE A 356 -1.57 5.90 24.78
N ILE A 357 -1.84 6.28 23.52
CA ILE A 357 -2.12 7.68 23.16
C ILE A 357 -3.50 8.15 23.61
N GLU A 358 -4.36 7.28 24.14
CA GLU A 358 -5.67 7.69 24.62
C GLU A 358 -5.57 8.46 25.94
N ASP A 359 -4.64 8.06 26.80
CA ASP A 359 -4.30 8.75 28.04
C ASP A 359 -2.78 8.77 28.24
N PRO A 360 -2.04 9.55 27.42
CA PRO A 360 -0.59 9.57 27.49
C PRO A 360 -0.14 10.17 28.84
N ASP A 361 0.95 9.65 29.38
CA ASP A 361 1.59 10.21 30.58
C ASP A 361 2.48 11.42 30.23
N GLY A 362 2.41 12.48 31.04
CA GLY A 362 3.23 13.70 30.86
C GLY A 362 4.64 13.62 31.45
N GLY A 363 5.24 12.44 31.42
CA GLY A 363 6.47 12.14 32.13
C GLY A 363 7.43 11.28 31.30
N LYS A 364 8.14 10.39 32.01
CA LYS A 364 9.05 9.44 31.40
C LYS A 364 8.27 8.30 30.76
N VAL A 365 8.58 8.01 29.51
CA VAL A 365 7.96 6.93 28.75
C VAL A 365 9.05 6.03 28.22
N ASN A 366 8.97 4.75 28.57
CA ASN A 366 9.83 3.72 28.01
C ASN A 366 9.25 3.32 26.66
N ILE A 367 9.92 3.75 25.59
CA ILE A 367 9.64 3.25 24.25
C ILE A 367 10.46 2.00 24.01
N SER A 368 9.86 0.98 23.41
CA SER A 368 10.61 -0.21 23.04
C SER A 368 10.21 -0.77 21.68
N ARG A 369 11.13 -1.54 21.12
CA ARG A 369 10.88 -2.46 20.03
C ARG A 369 10.99 -3.86 20.59
N THR A 370 9.87 -4.57 20.63
CA THR A 370 9.90 -6.01 20.88
C THR A 370 9.98 -6.78 19.57
N MET A 371 10.89 -7.75 19.55
CA MET A 371 11.00 -8.74 18.48
C MET A 371 10.10 -9.96 18.74
N ARG A 372 9.46 -10.03 19.91
CA ARG A 372 8.59 -11.14 20.32
C ARG A 372 7.18 -10.94 19.79
N TYR A 373 6.65 -12.01 19.19
CA TYR A 373 5.29 -12.06 18.68
C TYR A 373 4.34 -12.45 19.82
N GLU A 374 3.97 -11.48 20.65
CA GLU A 374 3.10 -11.72 21.83
C GLU A 374 1.60 -11.58 21.55
N LEU A 375 1.18 -11.32 20.31
CA LEU A 375 -0.25 -11.29 19.99
C LEU A 375 -0.84 -12.69 19.86
N PRO A 376 -2.14 -12.87 20.17
CA PRO A 376 -2.87 -14.07 19.83
C PRO A 376 -2.87 -14.22 18.29
N THR A 377 -2.03 -15.12 17.78
CA THR A 377 -2.03 -15.54 16.38
C THR A 377 -2.92 -16.76 16.16
N ASP A 378 -3.78 -17.04 17.13
CA ASP A 378 -4.76 -18.11 17.08
C ASP A 378 -5.88 -17.74 16.13
N VAL A 379 -6.20 -18.70 15.27
CA VAL A 379 -7.26 -18.53 14.29
C VAL A 379 -8.54 -19.00 14.93
N ALA A 380 -9.46 -18.07 15.17
CA ALA A 380 -10.75 -18.41 15.76
C ALA A 380 -11.46 -19.49 14.90
N ALA A 381 -12.10 -20.47 15.54
CA ALA A 381 -12.65 -21.64 14.85
C ALA A 381 -13.59 -21.29 13.67
N HIS A 382 -14.39 -20.23 13.81
CA HIS A 382 -15.30 -19.75 12.76
C HIS A 382 -14.59 -19.07 11.57
N ARG A 383 -13.29 -18.75 11.69
CA ARG A 383 -12.42 -18.16 10.66
C ARG A 383 -11.54 -19.20 9.96
N VAL A 384 -11.48 -20.42 10.49
CA VAL A 384 -10.75 -21.52 9.85
C VAL A 384 -11.39 -21.79 8.49
N PRO A 385 -10.61 -21.79 7.39
CA PRO A 385 -11.16 -22.01 6.07
C PRO A 385 -11.67 -23.45 5.90
N PRO A 386 -12.68 -23.68 5.06
CA PRO A 386 -13.23 -25.03 4.83
C PRO A 386 -12.28 -25.97 4.07
N LYS A 387 -11.22 -25.42 3.46
CA LYS A 387 -10.16 -26.16 2.76
C LYS A 387 -8.83 -25.47 3.02
N SER A 388 -7.75 -26.26 3.15
CA SER A 388 -6.40 -25.71 3.33
C SER A 388 -5.84 -25.08 2.05
N ALA A 389 -4.80 -24.24 2.19
CA ALA A 389 -4.09 -23.70 1.03
C ALA A 389 -3.50 -24.80 0.14
N MET A 390 -3.06 -25.92 0.75
CA MET A 390 -2.47 -27.06 0.05
C MET A 390 -3.46 -27.83 -0.83
N GLU A 391 -4.76 -27.71 -0.57
CA GLU A 391 -5.83 -28.32 -1.37
C GLU A 391 -6.29 -27.42 -2.52
N ILE A 392 -6.22 -26.10 -2.33
CA ILE A 392 -6.83 -25.12 -3.26
C ILE A 392 -5.82 -24.44 -4.18
N LEU A 393 -4.52 -24.50 -3.86
CA LEU A 393 -3.47 -23.86 -4.65
C LEU A 393 -2.72 -24.88 -5.51
N PRO A 394 -2.35 -24.50 -6.76
CA PRO A 394 -1.37 -25.24 -7.55
C PRO A 394 -0.06 -25.42 -6.79
N LYS A 395 0.57 -26.60 -6.93
CA LYS A 395 1.87 -26.90 -6.34
C LYS A 395 2.96 -26.71 -7.39
N MET A 396 3.94 -25.85 -7.13
CA MET A 396 5.12 -25.71 -7.98
C MET A 396 6.35 -26.29 -7.28
N PRO A 397 7.13 -27.18 -7.93
CA PRO A 397 8.27 -27.83 -7.29
C PRO A 397 9.47 -26.88 -7.13
N LYS A 398 9.57 -25.87 -8.00
CA LYS A 398 10.67 -24.89 -8.02
C LYS A 398 10.15 -23.52 -8.41
N LYS A 399 10.86 -22.49 -7.94
CA LYS A 399 10.66 -21.12 -8.40
C LYS A 399 10.95 -21.04 -9.90
N LYS A 400 10.11 -20.30 -10.64
CA LYS A 400 10.31 -20.05 -12.07
C LYS A 400 11.65 -19.35 -12.31
N ALA A 401 12.40 -19.79 -13.32
CA ALA A 401 13.66 -19.16 -13.70
C ALA A 401 13.43 -17.68 -14.05
N GLY A 402 14.23 -16.78 -13.47
CA GLY A 402 14.11 -15.33 -13.67
C GLY A 402 13.05 -14.63 -12.80
N ALA A 403 12.32 -15.35 -11.95
CA ALA A 403 11.38 -14.72 -11.02
C ALA A 403 12.12 -13.97 -9.89
N ILE A 404 11.75 -12.71 -9.68
CA ILE A 404 12.31 -11.85 -8.63
C ILE A 404 11.89 -12.41 -7.27
N ASP A 405 12.80 -12.51 -6.31
CA ASP A 405 12.41 -12.87 -4.94
C ASP A 405 11.92 -11.62 -4.26
N ILE A 406 10.72 -11.66 -3.69
CA ILE A 406 10.11 -10.58 -2.92
C ILE A 406 10.23 -10.83 -1.41
N SER A 407 10.82 -11.93 -0.94
CA SER A 407 11.07 -12.08 0.50
C SER A 407 12.23 -11.20 0.98
N PHE A 408 12.00 -10.30 1.93
CA PHE A 408 13.06 -9.63 2.71
C PHE A 408 13.75 -10.66 3.61
N LYS A 409 15.08 -10.56 3.70
CA LYS A 409 15.89 -11.48 4.50
C LYS A 409 15.85 -11.11 5.97
N GLU A 410 16.01 -9.83 6.30
CA GLU A 410 15.80 -9.38 7.67
C GLU A 410 14.29 -9.43 7.99
N PRO A 411 13.92 -9.88 9.20
CA PRO A 411 12.55 -9.70 9.65
C PRO A 411 12.25 -8.20 9.79
N HIS A 412 13.19 -7.46 10.37
CA HIS A 412 13.02 -6.11 10.87
C HIS A 412 14.11 -5.19 10.34
N LEU A 413 13.75 -3.97 9.90
CA LEU A 413 14.75 -2.97 9.52
C LEU A 413 15.42 -2.37 10.78
N PRO A 414 16.75 -2.19 10.83
CA PRO A 414 17.37 -1.57 12.00
C PRO A 414 16.91 -0.11 12.16
N ILE A 415 16.83 0.34 13.41
CA ILE A 415 16.42 1.70 13.81
C ILE A 415 17.67 2.45 14.22
N GLY A 416 17.87 3.64 13.66
CA GLY A 416 18.88 4.59 14.10
C GLY A 416 18.23 5.96 14.30
N VAL A 417 18.29 6.52 15.50
CA VAL A 417 17.79 7.88 15.77
C VAL A 417 18.94 8.73 16.30
N LYS A 418 19.11 9.90 15.70
CA LYS A 418 20.06 10.93 16.15
C LYS A 418 19.30 12.09 16.78
N MET A 419 19.83 12.59 17.89
CA MET A 419 19.32 13.73 18.65
C MET A 419 20.33 14.87 18.58
N THR A 420 19.87 16.05 18.19
CA THR A 420 20.67 17.28 18.21
C THR A 420 19.89 18.42 18.85
N GLU A 421 20.58 19.42 19.36
CA GLU A 421 19.93 20.65 19.82
C GLU A 421 19.41 21.48 18.62
N CYS A 422 18.31 22.20 18.82
CA CYS A 422 17.74 23.15 17.87
C CYS A 422 17.38 24.48 18.56
N SER A 423 16.75 25.41 17.84
CA SER A 423 16.14 26.62 18.41
C SER A 423 14.66 26.67 18.07
N ALA A 424 13.80 26.79 19.09
CA ALA A 424 12.35 26.89 18.89
C ALA A 424 11.93 28.19 18.17
N GLU A 425 12.78 29.21 18.24
CA GLU A 425 12.57 30.53 17.62
C GLU A 425 13.01 30.58 16.16
N ASP A 426 13.90 29.68 15.73
CA ASP A 426 14.44 29.62 14.38
C ASP A 426 14.04 28.31 13.66
N PRO A 427 12.98 28.32 12.83
CA PRO A 427 12.57 27.16 12.03
C PRO A 427 13.66 26.61 11.11
N SER A 428 14.63 27.42 10.69
CA SER A 428 15.72 26.93 9.84
C SER A 428 16.66 25.99 10.58
N SER A 429 16.73 26.09 11.91
CA SER A 429 17.53 25.20 12.77
C SER A 429 16.99 23.77 12.85
N TYR A 430 15.68 23.57 12.61
CA TYR A 430 15.02 22.27 12.71
C TYR A 430 14.33 21.78 11.44
N ARG A 431 14.53 22.45 10.30
CA ARG A 431 13.93 22.05 9.02
C ARG A 431 14.29 20.62 8.58
N PHE A 432 15.48 20.15 8.94
CA PHE A 432 15.98 18.80 8.61
C PHE A 432 15.61 17.74 9.67
N CYS A 433 14.94 18.13 10.75
CA CYS A 433 14.50 17.17 11.76
C CYS A 433 13.31 16.38 11.24
N GLY A 434 13.30 15.08 11.49
CA GLY A 434 12.06 14.32 11.43
C GLY A 434 11.07 14.88 12.45
N MET A 435 11.52 15.09 13.69
CA MET A 435 10.68 15.70 14.71
C MET A 435 11.44 16.75 15.50
N ALA A 436 10.79 17.88 15.78
CA ALA A 436 11.33 18.94 16.61
C ALA A 436 10.40 19.20 17.78
N VAL A 437 10.94 19.21 18.99
CA VAL A 437 10.17 19.42 20.24
C VAL A 437 10.83 20.48 21.09
N GLN A 438 10.02 21.40 21.60
CA GLN A 438 10.39 22.31 22.67
C GLN A 438 9.84 21.78 24.00
N ASP A 439 10.70 21.55 24.98
CA ASP A 439 10.31 21.22 26.36
C ASP A 439 11.06 22.16 27.31
N GLY A 440 10.33 23.11 27.92
CA GLY A 440 10.93 24.26 28.61
C GLY A 440 11.80 25.10 27.68
N ASP A 441 13.05 25.36 28.10
CA ASP A 441 14.05 26.12 27.34
C ASP A 441 14.83 25.26 26.32
N GLN A 442 14.62 23.94 26.34
CA GLN A 442 15.35 23.02 25.47
C GLN A 442 14.55 22.73 24.20
N CYS A 443 15.21 22.85 23.05
CA CYS A 443 14.69 22.36 21.77
C CYS A 443 15.51 21.14 21.34
N THR A 444 14.83 20.03 21.09
CA THR A 444 15.44 18.77 20.64
C THR A 444 14.96 18.42 19.23
N CYS A 445 15.92 18.14 18.35
CA CYS A 445 15.74 17.67 17.00
C CYS A 445 16.02 16.16 16.93
N TYR A 446 15.02 15.39 16.52
CA TYR A 446 15.12 13.96 16.27
C TYR A 446 15.21 13.71 14.77
N THR A 447 16.23 12.95 14.36
CA THR A 447 16.49 12.59 12.97
C THR A 447 16.51 11.06 12.83
N TYR A 448 15.68 10.52 11.94
CA TYR A 448 15.71 9.10 11.61
C TYR A 448 16.82 8.81 10.59
N ILE A 449 17.77 7.96 10.98
CA ILE A 449 18.84 7.46 10.11
C ILE A 449 18.37 6.13 9.52
N VAL A 450 17.90 6.15 8.28
CA VAL A 450 17.38 4.93 7.63
C VAL A 450 18.48 3.98 7.19
N PRO A 451 18.17 2.67 7.11
CA PRO A 451 19.09 1.67 6.62
C PRO A 451 19.01 1.42 5.11
N PHE A 452 18.58 2.41 4.34
CA PHE A 452 18.48 2.31 2.88
C PHE A 452 18.66 3.69 2.24
N ASN A 453 19.03 3.71 0.97
CA ASN A 453 19.27 4.97 0.28
C ASN A 453 17.94 5.71 0.00
N LEU A 454 17.64 6.76 0.79
CA LEU A 454 16.48 7.66 0.61
C LEU A 454 16.52 8.40 -0.73
N LYS A 455 17.70 8.59 -1.31
CA LYS A 455 17.85 9.38 -2.53
C LYS A 455 17.56 8.50 -3.73
N THR A 456 16.29 8.44 -4.08
CA THR A 456 15.79 7.72 -5.23
C THR A 456 15.87 8.65 -6.46
N THR A 457 16.60 8.18 -7.45
CA THR A 457 16.79 8.78 -8.78
C THR A 457 15.52 9.40 -9.35
N LEU A 458 15.47 10.74 -9.37
CA LEU A 458 14.45 11.58 -10.02
C LEU A 458 14.14 11.16 -11.48
N TYR A 459 15.03 10.41 -12.13
CA TYR A 459 14.84 9.91 -13.49
C TYR A 459 14.17 8.53 -13.57
N LEU A 460 14.31 7.63 -12.60
CA LEU A 460 13.68 6.30 -12.70
C LEU A 460 12.18 6.36 -12.46
N ASP A 461 11.72 7.18 -11.52
CA ASP A 461 10.28 7.42 -11.34
C ASP A 461 9.69 8.09 -12.59
N LYS A 462 10.40 9.05 -13.19
CA LYS A 462 10.02 9.66 -14.47
C LYS A 462 10.06 8.67 -15.63
N LEU A 463 11.00 7.72 -15.65
CA LEU A 463 11.08 6.67 -16.66
C LEU A 463 9.91 5.68 -16.52
N MET A 464 9.59 5.29 -15.29
CA MET A 464 8.43 4.43 -14.98
C MET A 464 7.13 5.15 -15.36
N ALA A 465 6.99 6.42 -14.99
CA ALA A 465 5.89 7.29 -15.38
C ALA A 465 5.77 7.44 -16.90
N LEU A 466 6.89 7.61 -17.62
CA LEU A 466 6.92 7.61 -19.09
C LEU A 466 6.40 6.29 -19.66
N MET A 467 6.81 5.15 -19.07
CA MET A 467 6.32 3.81 -19.44
C MET A 467 4.90 3.50 -18.93
N LYS A 468 4.27 4.44 -18.20
CA LYS A 468 2.98 4.27 -17.53
C LYS A 468 2.98 3.05 -16.59
N LEU A 469 4.10 2.84 -15.91
CA LEU A 469 4.29 1.84 -14.88
C LEU A 469 4.37 2.52 -13.52
N PRO A 470 3.95 1.82 -12.45
CA PRO A 470 3.96 2.40 -11.12
C PRO A 470 5.37 2.48 -10.54
N ALA A 471 5.79 3.68 -10.15
CA ALA A 471 7.12 3.99 -9.59
C ALA A 471 7.44 3.19 -8.32
N ARG A 472 6.39 2.96 -7.52
CA ARG A 472 6.18 1.90 -6.53
C ARG A 472 7.07 0.65 -6.65
N ALA A 473 7.10 0.01 -7.81
CA ALA A 473 7.86 -1.24 -7.99
C ALA A 473 9.39 -1.04 -7.87
N PHE A 474 9.87 0.14 -8.24
CA PHE A 474 11.27 0.50 -8.14
C PHE A 474 11.69 0.78 -6.70
N MET A 475 10.90 1.61 -6.00
CA MET A 475 11.07 1.92 -4.57
C MET A 475 11.24 0.69 -3.71
N TYR A 476 10.37 -0.31 -3.93
CA TYR A 476 10.47 -1.62 -3.31
C TYR A 476 11.85 -2.28 -3.53
N GLY A 477 12.32 -2.27 -4.77
CA GLY A 477 13.65 -2.78 -5.12
C GLY A 477 14.77 -2.03 -4.41
N GLN A 478 14.61 -0.73 -4.17
CA GLN A 478 15.63 0.06 -3.48
C GLN A 478 15.77 -0.31 -2.02
N MET A 479 14.65 -0.39 -1.30
CA MET A 479 14.65 -0.81 0.09
C MET A 479 15.22 -2.22 0.26
N LYS A 480 14.98 -3.09 -0.73
CA LYS A 480 15.43 -4.48 -0.71
C LYS A 480 16.89 -4.71 -1.08
N TYR A 481 17.37 -4.04 -2.13
CA TYR A 481 18.65 -4.37 -2.76
C TYR A 481 19.74 -3.30 -2.53
N TRP A 482 19.38 -2.11 -2.06
CA TRP A 482 20.30 -1.01 -1.76
C TRP A 482 20.21 -0.56 -0.29
N SER A 483 20.26 -1.54 0.62
CA SER A 483 20.39 -1.29 2.06
C SER A 483 21.76 -0.67 2.38
N VAL A 484 21.78 0.28 3.32
CA VAL A 484 22.99 0.93 3.84
C VAL A 484 23.07 0.63 5.34
N PRO A 485 24.21 0.13 5.85
CA PRO A 485 24.36 -0.08 7.29
C PRO A 485 24.34 1.26 8.04
N ILE A 486 23.71 1.27 9.21
CA ILE A 486 23.71 2.42 10.10
C ILE A 486 25.03 2.43 10.89
N ASP A 487 25.73 3.57 10.94
CA ASP A 487 26.88 3.75 11.81
C ASP A 487 26.40 4.01 13.24
N VAL A 488 26.56 2.99 14.09
CA VAL A 488 26.14 3.00 15.49
C VAL A 488 26.81 4.09 16.32
N ASN A 489 27.95 4.63 15.89
CA ASN A 489 28.66 5.69 16.61
C ASN A 489 28.11 7.09 16.31
N ASN A 490 27.20 7.20 15.34
CA ASN A 490 26.62 8.48 14.88
C ASN A 490 25.12 8.58 15.18
N VAL A 491 24.60 7.71 16.05
CA VAL A 491 23.21 7.71 16.50
C VAL A 491 23.16 7.62 18.02
N ASP A 492 22.13 8.22 18.61
CA ASP A 492 21.88 8.20 20.04
C ASP A 492 21.06 6.98 20.45
N PHE A 493 20.15 6.54 19.58
CA PHE A 493 19.41 5.29 19.72
C PHE A 493 19.70 4.36 18.55
N PHE A 494 19.99 3.10 18.87
CA PHE A 494 20.20 2.04 17.90
C PHE A 494 19.49 0.76 18.32
N CYS A 495 18.64 0.23 17.44
CA CYS A 495 18.05 -1.10 17.58
C CYS A 495 18.29 -1.90 16.30
N ASP A 496 18.91 -3.06 16.42
CA ASP A 496 18.93 -4.05 15.34
C ASP A 496 18.33 -5.39 15.77
N ARG A 497 18.36 -6.35 14.85
CA ARG A 497 17.81 -7.69 15.06
C ARG A 497 18.50 -8.52 16.15
N THR A 498 19.66 -8.09 16.64
CA THR A 498 20.42 -8.79 17.68
C THR A 498 19.94 -8.44 19.09
N GLN A 499 19.16 -7.37 19.23
CA GLN A 499 18.55 -6.93 20.48
C GLN A 499 17.10 -7.43 20.52
N GLU A 500 16.82 -8.45 21.35
CA GLU A 500 15.45 -8.99 21.51
C GLU A 500 14.46 -7.93 22.02
N GLU A 501 14.92 -7.14 22.99
CA GLU A 501 14.19 -6.02 23.58
C GLU A 501 15.11 -4.79 23.55
N CYS A 502 14.74 -3.81 22.72
CA CYS A 502 15.47 -2.55 22.61
C CYS A 502 14.60 -1.45 23.21
N THR A 503 15.02 -0.88 24.35
CA THR A 503 14.22 0.08 25.13
C THR A 503 14.99 1.36 25.37
N PHE A 504 14.32 2.50 25.21
CA PHE A 504 14.85 3.82 25.54
C PHE A 504 13.84 4.61 26.37
N GLU A 505 14.34 5.41 27.30
CA GLU A 505 13.52 6.33 28.08
C GLU A 505 13.45 7.67 27.36
N LEU A 506 12.23 8.14 27.09
CA LEU A 506 11.95 9.48 26.56
C LEU A 506 11.23 10.33 27.60
N GLN A 507 11.41 11.64 27.50
CA GLN A 507 10.68 12.62 28.29
C GLN A 507 9.85 13.50 27.34
N PHE A 508 8.57 13.68 27.66
CA PHE A 508 7.71 14.67 27.00
C PHE A 508 6.77 15.28 28.06
N SER A 509 7.12 16.47 28.55
CA SER A 509 6.36 17.11 29.63
C SER A 509 4.97 17.60 29.16
N LYS A 510 4.11 17.95 30.13
CA LYS A 510 2.79 18.56 29.84
C LYS A 510 2.86 19.95 29.20
N ASP A 511 4.01 20.60 29.30
CA ASP A 511 4.24 21.93 28.73
C ASP A 511 5.01 21.86 27.40
N ALA A 512 5.41 20.66 26.98
CA ALA A 512 6.14 20.43 25.75
C ALA A 512 5.28 20.71 24.50
N LYS A 513 5.95 21.14 23.43
CA LYS A 513 5.34 21.50 22.14
C LYS A 513 6.11 20.88 21.00
N VAL A 514 5.44 20.10 20.16
CA VAL A 514 5.96 19.70 18.86
C VAL A 514 5.95 20.91 17.94
N LEU A 515 7.10 21.19 17.34
CA LEU A 515 7.35 22.30 16.42
C LEU A 515 7.30 21.85 14.96
N GLN A 516 7.62 20.58 14.70
CA GLN A 516 7.58 19.96 13.38
C GLN A 516 7.42 18.45 13.52
N TRP A 517 6.63 17.86 12.63
CA TRP A 517 6.58 16.42 12.41
C TRP A 517 6.81 16.11 10.93
N SER A 518 7.71 15.17 10.66
CA SER A 518 8.05 14.64 9.36
C SER A 518 8.74 13.30 9.56
N TRP A 519 8.67 12.38 8.60
CA TRP A 519 9.41 11.13 8.76
C TRP A 519 10.93 11.35 8.66
N PHE A 520 11.38 12.25 7.76
CA PHE A 520 12.80 12.54 7.51
C PHE A 520 13.20 14.01 7.64
N GLY A 521 12.25 14.94 7.75
CA GLY A 521 12.50 16.37 7.57
C GLY A 521 12.68 16.76 6.10
N GLU A 522 13.03 18.02 5.83
CA GLU A 522 13.31 18.47 4.46
C GLU A 522 14.43 17.63 3.82
N GLN A 523 14.19 17.12 2.61
CA GLN A 523 15.20 16.33 1.87
C GLN A 523 15.73 17.14 0.68
N ASP A 524 17.06 17.26 0.58
CA ASP A 524 17.70 17.85 -0.60
C ASP A 524 17.46 16.97 -1.84
N LYS A 525 16.59 17.44 -2.74
CA LYS A 525 16.27 16.76 -3.99
C LYS A 525 17.40 16.97 -5.01
N THR A 526 18.19 15.92 -5.27
CA THR A 526 19.20 15.90 -6.35
C THR A 526 18.65 15.20 -7.59
N ALA A 527 18.86 15.78 -8.78
CA ALA A 527 18.35 15.21 -10.04
C ALA A 527 18.93 13.82 -10.37
N PHE A 528 20.18 13.54 -9.98
CA PHE A 528 20.84 12.24 -10.17
C PHE A 528 21.73 11.88 -8.99
N THR A 529 21.77 10.59 -8.64
CA THR A 529 22.90 10.01 -7.91
C THR A 529 24.04 9.69 -8.91
N PRO A 530 25.31 9.61 -8.48
CA PRO A 530 26.40 9.16 -9.34
C PRO A 530 26.12 7.84 -10.07
N GLU A 531 25.48 6.89 -9.38
CA GLU A 531 25.06 5.59 -9.92
C GLU A 531 23.93 5.76 -10.96
N GLY A 532 22.97 6.64 -10.68
CA GLY A 532 21.89 6.98 -11.60
C GLY A 532 22.40 7.62 -12.89
N MET A 533 23.42 8.48 -12.81
CA MET A 533 24.09 9.03 -14.00
C MET A 533 24.74 7.92 -14.83
N ALA A 534 25.38 6.94 -14.19
CA ALA A 534 26.00 5.82 -14.87
C ALA A 534 24.97 4.91 -15.58
N ILE A 535 23.87 4.57 -14.91
CA ILE A 535 22.78 3.76 -15.50
C ILE A 535 22.15 4.48 -16.68
N CYS A 536 21.83 5.78 -16.55
CA CYS A 536 21.30 6.59 -17.65
C CYS A 536 22.29 6.67 -18.82
N GLY A 537 23.58 6.78 -18.55
CA GLY A 537 24.63 6.70 -19.56
C GLY A 537 24.59 5.37 -20.33
N VAL A 538 24.51 4.24 -19.62
CA VAL A 538 24.43 2.90 -20.23
C VAL A 538 23.14 2.71 -21.03
N LEU A 539 21.98 3.06 -20.49
CA LEU A 539 20.69 2.94 -21.19
C LEU A 539 20.63 3.84 -22.42
N SER A 540 21.13 5.07 -22.33
CA SER A 540 21.24 5.97 -23.48
C SER A 540 22.18 5.36 -24.52
N MET A 541 23.32 4.83 -24.11
CA MET A 541 24.25 4.14 -25.00
C MET A 541 23.58 2.97 -25.71
N LEU A 542 22.79 2.14 -25.00
CA LEU A 542 22.05 1.01 -25.58
C LEU A 542 20.90 1.42 -26.50
N MET A 543 20.18 2.50 -26.20
CA MET A 543 19.10 3.04 -27.04
C MET A 543 19.64 3.74 -28.30
N PHE A 544 20.77 4.44 -28.18
CA PHE A 544 21.39 5.16 -29.29
C PHE A 544 22.39 4.30 -30.07
N LEU A 545 22.91 3.19 -29.53
CA LEU A 545 23.81 2.26 -30.25
C LEU A 545 23.21 1.81 -31.59
N PRO A 546 21.94 1.35 -31.66
CA PRO A 546 21.33 0.92 -32.92
C PRO A 546 21.22 2.07 -33.94
N VAL A 547 20.94 3.28 -33.46
CA VAL A 547 20.84 4.49 -34.30
C VAL A 547 22.23 4.91 -34.80
N LEU A 548 23.24 4.92 -33.93
CA LEU A 548 24.63 5.24 -34.24
C LEU A 548 25.25 4.20 -35.19
N LEU A 549 25.00 2.91 -34.95
CA LEU A 549 25.41 1.78 -35.79
C LEU A 549 24.63 1.67 -37.10
N SER A 550 23.47 2.34 -37.23
CA SER A 550 22.77 2.51 -38.52
C SER A 550 23.36 3.62 -39.38
N SER A 551 24.17 4.51 -38.78
CA SER A 551 24.85 5.58 -39.51
C SER A 551 26.01 5.02 -40.34
N THR A 552 26.06 5.40 -41.62
CA THR A 552 27.05 4.94 -42.59
C THR A 552 28.49 5.33 -42.24
N ARG A 553 28.70 6.38 -41.42
CA ARG A 553 30.03 6.79 -40.93
C ARG A 553 30.58 5.84 -39.86
N MET A 554 29.75 5.40 -38.91
CA MET A 554 30.19 4.55 -37.81
C MET A 554 30.35 3.08 -38.25
N GLN A 555 29.52 2.63 -39.21
CA GLN A 555 29.69 1.33 -39.88
C GLN A 555 31.05 1.18 -40.57
N ARG A 556 31.58 2.27 -41.14
CA ARG A 556 32.94 2.30 -41.72
C ARG A 556 34.03 2.27 -40.66
N TRP A 557 33.79 2.93 -39.52
CA TRP A 557 34.76 3.00 -38.42
C TRP A 557 34.88 1.67 -37.65
N VAL A 558 33.77 0.93 -37.49
CA VAL A 558 33.72 -0.37 -36.78
C VAL A 558 33.90 -1.58 -37.72
N GLY A 559 34.04 -1.37 -39.03
CA GLY A 559 34.39 -2.43 -39.99
C GLY A 559 33.31 -3.49 -40.26
N SER A 560 32.04 -3.26 -39.89
CA SER A 560 30.98 -4.26 -40.09
C SER A 560 30.35 -4.16 -41.48
N LYS A 561 30.34 -5.25 -42.26
CA LYS A 561 29.68 -5.33 -43.58
C LYS A 561 28.16 -5.58 -43.45
N LYS A 562 27.42 -5.04 -44.42
CA LYS A 562 25.97 -4.81 -44.54
C LYS A 562 24.99 -5.98 -44.29
N GLN A 563 25.44 -7.18 -43.96
CA GLN A 563 24.62 -8.40 -44.10
C GLN A 563 24.27 -9.16 -42.82
N GLN A 564 24.68 -8.72 -41.61
CA GLN A 564 24.37 -9.46 -40.37
C GLN A 564 23.33 -8.82 -39.43
N LEU A 565 22.76 -7.65 -39.75
CA LEU A 565 21.81 -6.96 -38.86
C LEU A 565 20.43 -6.72 -39.48
N ARG A 566 19.98 -7.64 -40.34
CA ARG A 566 18.58 -7.68 -40.81
C ARG A 566 17.82 -8.79 -40.10
N SER A 567 17.46 -8.53 -38.85
CA SER A 567 16.09 -8.71 -38.33
C SER A 567 16.10 -8.67 -36.82
N PHE A 568 15.19 -7.89 -36.23
CA PHE A 568 14.87 -7.92 -34.80
C PHE A 568 14.46 -9.33 -34.33
N THR A 569 14.08 -10.21 -35.27
CA THR A 569 13.79 -11.64 -35.04
C THR A 569 15.02 -12.46 -34.65
N ALA A 570 16.23 -12.09 -35.09
CA ALA A 570 17.47 -12.80 -34.73
C ALA A 570 17.97 -12.46 -33.32
N LEU A 571 17.71 -11.24 -32.82
CA LEU A 571 18.03 -10.88 -31.42
C LEU A 571 17.08 -11.59 -30.44
N ASN A 572 15.79 -11.74 -30.81
CA ASN A 572 14.84 -12.57 -30.05
C ASN A 572 15.26 -14.05 -30.02
N ALA A 573 15.83 -14.58 -31.12
CA ALA A 573 16.34 -15.94 -31.16
C ALA A 573 17.63 -16.13 -30.33
N ALA A 574 18.52 -15.14 -30.28
CA ALA A 574 19.75 -15.21 -29.48
C ALA A 574 19.48 -15.11 -27.97
N VAL A 575 18.50 -14.31 -27.55
CA VAL A 575 18.10 -14.21 -26.14
C VAL A 575 17.29 -15.44 -25.69
N CYS A 576 16.54 -16.09 -26.59
CA CYS A 576 15.80 -17.32 -26.27
C CYS A 576 16.65 -18.61 -26.38
N ASN A 577 17.64 -18.68 -27.29
CA ASN A 577 18.41 -19.92 -27.50
C ASN A 577 19.63 -20.07 -26.57
N HIS A 578 20.06 -19.02 -25.84
CA HIS A 578 21.08 -19.19 -24.80
C HIS A 578 20.57 -19.81 -23.50
N ALA A 579 19.25 -20.01 -23.35
CA ALA A 579 18.65 -20.78 -22.28
C ALA A 579 18.55 -22.30 -22.57
N ALA A 580 18.96 -22.76 -23.77
CA ALA A 580 18.82 -24.16 -24.20
C ALA A 580 20.15 -24.90 -24.47
N MET A 581 21.31 -24.30 -24.18
CA MET A 581 22.61 -24.97 -24.30
C MET A 581 23.52 -24.69 -23.11
N ARG A 582 23.14 -25.22 -21.94
CA ARG A 582 24.05 -25.74 -20.92
C ARG A 582 23.30 -26.86 -20.17
N SER A 583 23.27 -28.04 -20.79
CA SER A 583 23.19 -29.31 -20.07
C SER A 583 24.57 -29.64 -19.53
#